data_AF-A0A6B2G0C6-F1
#
_entry.id   AF-A0A6B2G0C6-F1
#
_cell.length_a   1.000
_cell.length_b   1.000
_cell.length_c   1.000
_cell.angle_alpha   90.00
_cell.angle_beta   90.00
_cell.angle_gamma   90.00
#
_symmetry.space_group_name_H-M   'P 1'
#
loop_
_entity.id
_entity.type
_entity.pdbx_description
1 polymer ?
#
loop_
_entity_poly.entity_id
_entity_poly.type
_entity_poly.pdbx_seq_one_letter_code
_entity_poly.pdbx_strand_id
1 'polypeptide(L)' 'MNLDKTTKIEEEIVHLPVKELDERIANSKTETDKKFWLTLKNRGLQYQQLKVINQKDFIR' A
#
# COMPACT_ATOMS: atom_id res chain seq x y z
N MET A 1 -2.50 1.67 22.74
CA MET A 1 -2.66 1.60 21.27
C MET A 1 -2.68 0.12 20.93
N ASN A 2 -3.81 -0.43 20.45
CA ASN A 2 -3.96 -1.87 20.21
C ASN A 2 -3.16 -2.27 18.97
N LEU A 3 -1.95 -2.82 19.16
CA LEU A 3 -1.06 -3.24 18.07
C LEU A 3 -1.75 -4.21 17.08
N ASP A 4 -2.57 -5.14 17.58
CA ASP A 4 -3.32 -6.10 16.76
C ASP A 4 -4.24 -5.47 15.70
N LYS A 5 -4.83 -4.31 15.99
CA LYS A 5 -5.71 -3.63 15.03
C LYS A 5 -4.92 -2.93 13.94
N THR A 6 -3.74 -2.42 14.28
CA THR A 6 -2.85 -1.73 13.35
C THR A 6 -2.30 -2.70 12.31
N THR A 7 -1.95 -3.93 12.71
CA THR A 7 -1.41 -4.95 11.81
C THR A 7 -2.41 -5.41 10.75
N LYS A 8 -3.69 -5.58 11.12
CA LYS A 8 -4.75 -5.99 10.17
C LYS A 8 -5.02 -4.95 9.08
N ILE A 9 -5.04 -3.67 9.46
CA ILE A 9 -5.23 -2.57 8.50
C ILE A 9 -4.06 -2.51 7.53
N GLU A 10 -2.83 -2.69 8.01
CA GLU A 10 -1.66 -2.74 7.13
C GLU A 10 -1.72 -3.91 6.15
N GLU A 11 -2.12 -5.11 6.60
CA GLU A 11 -2.31 -6.26 5.71
C GLU A 11 -3.35 -5.98 4.64
N GLU A 12 -4.50 -5.40 5.00
CA GLU A 12 -5.54 -5.04 4.03
C GLU A 12 -5.03 -4.04 2.98
N ILE A 13 -4.29 -3.00 3.40
CA ILE A 13 -3.74 -1.98 2.49
C ILE A 13 -2.75 -2.61 1.50
N VAL A 14 -1.92 -3.55 1.94
CA VAL A 14 -0.90 -4.20 1.10
C VAL A 14 -1.50 -5.11 0.04
N HIS A 15 -2.65 -5.73 0.33
CA HIS A 15 -3.32 -6.65 -0.57
C HIS A 15 -4.34 -5.96 -1.50
N LEU A 16 -4.50 -4.63 -1.39
CA LEU A 16 -5.34 -3.87 -2.32
C LEU A 16 -4.78 -3.99 -3.76
N PRO A 17 -5.61 -4.35 -4.75
CA PRO A 17 -5.17 -4.41 -6.14
C PRO A 17 -4.70 -3.05 -6.63
N VAL A 18 -3.47 -2.97 -7.14
CA VAL A 18 -2.91 -1.72 -7.69
C VAL A 18 -3.79 -1.13 -8.78
N LYS A 19 -4.41 -1.97 -9.61
CA LYS A 19 -5.34 -1.57 -10.66
C LYS A 19 -6.57 -0.85 -10.11
N GLU A 20 -7.14 -1.35 -9.02
CA GLU A 20 -8.30 -0.71 -8.37
C GLU A 20 -7.91 0.65 -7.77
N LEU A 21 -6.72 0.74 -7.18
CA LEU A 21 -6.19 2.00 -6.67
C LEU A 21 -5.97 3.01 -7.79
N ASP A 22 -5.45 2.58 -8.94
CA ASP A 22 -5.27 3.45 -10.12
C ASP A 22 -6.60 3.96 -10.68
N GLU A 23 -7.61 3.10 -10.75
CA GLU A 23 -8.97 3.49 -11.13
C GLU A 23 -9.56 4.51 -10.14
N ARG A 24 -9.36 4.33 -8.83
CA ARG A 24 -9.84 5.30 -7.82
C ARG A 24 -9.09 6.63 -7.86
N ILE A 25 -7.78 6.62 -8.11
CA ILE A 25 -6.97 7.83 -8.31
C ILE A 25 -7.47 8.59 -9.54
N ALA A 26 -7.71 7.90 -10.66
CA ALA A 26 -8.18 8.50 -11.90
C ALA A 26 -9.59 9.10 -11.77
N ASN A 27 -10.47 8.45 -11.01
CA ASN A 27 -11.85 8.87 -10.80
C ASN A 27 -12.06 9.82 -9.60
N SER A 28 -10.98 10.23 -8.93
CA SER A 28 -11.07 11.11 -7.76
C SER A 28 -11.57 12.51 -8.13
N LYS A 29 -12.61 12.97 -7.42
CA LYS A 29 -13.23 14.29 -7.67
C LYS A 29 -12.56 15.42 -6.90
N THR A 30 -11.82 15.09 -5.84
CA THR A 30 -11.13 16.05 -5.00
C THR A 30 -9.64 15.72 -4.92
N GLU A 31 -8.83 16.76 -4.73
CA GLU A 31 -7.38 16.59 -4.53
C GLU A 31 -7.08 15.78 -3.26
N THR A 32 -7.93 15.89 -2.23
CA THR A 32 -7.83 15.12 -1.00
C THR A 32 -8.05 13.63 -1.25
N ASP A 33 -9.10 13.25 -1.99
CA ASP A 33 -9.35 11.84 -2.34
C ASP A 33 -8.20 11.27 -3.16
N LYS A 34 -7.73 12.04 -4.15
CA LYS A 34 -6.59 11.66 -4.98
C LYS A 34 -5.35 11.37 -4.14
N LYS A 35 -5.03 12.27 -3.20
CA LYS A 35 -3.91 12.10 -2.26
C LYS A 35 -4.11 10.90 -1.34
N PHE A 36 -5.33 10.65 -0.89
CA PHE A 36 -5.67 9.50 -0.06
C PHE A 36 -5.37 8.18 -0.79
N TRP A 37 -5.92 7.99 -2.00
CA TRP A 37 -5.68 6.76 -2.78
C TRP A 37 -4.22 6.60 -3.20
N LEU A 38 -3.55 7.69 -3.55
CA LEU A 38 -2.12 7.68 -3.85
C LEU A 38 -1.28 7.25 -2.64
N THR A 39 -1.64 7.71 -1.44
CA THR A 39 -0.95 7.33 -0.20
C THR A 39 -1.07 5.83 0.06
N LEU A 40 -2.26 5.26 -0.12
CA LEU A 40 -2.48 3.81 0.01
C LEU A 40 -1.65 3.01 -1.00
N LYS A 41 -1.65 3.44 -2.27
CA LYS A 41 -0.82 2.81 -3.31
C LYS A 41 0.66 2.84 -2.96
N ASN A 42 1.17 4.00 -2.54
CA ASN A 42 2.57 4.15 -2.17
C ASN A 42 2.94 3.28 -0.97
N ARG A 43 2.05 3.16 0.03
CA ARG A 43 2.29 2.30 1.20
C ARG A 43 2.36 0.82 0.81
N GLY A 44 1.44 0.35 -0.04
CA GLY A 44 1.48 -1.02 -0.56
C GLY A 44 2.76 -1.33 -1.34
N LEU A 45 3.19 -0.40 -2.20
CA LEU A 45 4.45 -0.52 -2.94
C LEU A 45 5.68 -0.55 -2.02
N GLN A 46 5.74 0.32 -1.00
CA GLN A 46 6.81 0.31 -0.01
C GLN A 46 6.89 -1.04 0.72
N TYR A 47 5.75 -1.61 1.11
CA TYR A 47 5.72 -2.92 1.75
C TYR A 47 6.25 -4.02 0.81
N GLN A 48 5.82 -4.02 -0.46
CA GLN A 48 6.31 -4.98 -1.45
C GLN A 48 7.81 -4.83 -1.68
N GLN A 49 8.32 -3.59 -1.76
CA GLN A 49 9.76 -3.32 -1.87
C GLN A 49 10.53 -3.84 -0.66
N LEU A 50 10.06 -3.57 0.57
CA LEU A 50 10.66 -4.09 1.80
C LEU A 50 10.64 -5.62 1.81
N LYS A 51 9.56 -6.25 1.36
CA LYS A 51 9.47 -7.71 1.25
C LYS A 51 10.49 -8.24 0.25
N VAL A 52 10.65 -7.62 -0.92
CA VAL A 52 11.66 -8.00 -1.92
C VAL A 52 13.08 -7.77 -1.41
N ILE A 53 13.34 -6.68 -0.68
CA ILE A 53 14.65 -6.40 -0.08
C ILE A 53 14.97 -7.43 1.01
N ASN A 54 14.01 -7.76 1.88
CA ASN A 54 14.19 -8.74 2.94
C ASN A 54 14.15 -10.19 2.44
N GLN A 55 13.53 -10.47 1.30
CA GLN A 55 13.59 -11.78 0.63
C GLN A 55 14.87 -11.98 -0.17
N LYS A 56 15.60 -10.89 -0.46
CA LYS A 56 16.98 -10.98 -0.87
C LYS A 56 17.84 -11.27 0.36
N ASP A 57 17.77 -12.53 0.81
CA ASP A 57 19.00 -13.30 0.96
C ASP A 57 19.73 -13.23 -0.39
N PHE A 58 20.44 -12.12 -0.58
CA PHE A 58 21.28 -11.89 -1.72
C PHE A 58 22.32 -13.01 -1.66
N ILE A 59 22.24 -13.94 -2.60
CA ILE A 59 23.22 -14.99 -2.80
C ILE A 59 24.63 -14.35 -2.79
N ARG A 60 25.46 -14.83 -1.85
CA ARG A 60 26.88 -14.57 -1.53
C ARG A 60 27.20 -13.49 -0.50
#